data_AF-A0A5K1C6I7-F1
#
_entry.id   AF-A0A5K1C6I7-F1
#
_cell.length_a   1.000
_cell.length_b   1.000
_cell.length_c   1.000
_cell.angle_alpha   90.00
_cell.angle_beta   90.00
_cell.angle_gamma   90.00
#
_symmetry.space_group_name_H-M   'P 1'
#
loop_
_entity.id
_entity.type
_entity.pdbx_description
1 polymer ?
#
loop_
_entity_poly.entity_id
_entity_poly.type
_entity_poly.pdbx_seq_one_letter_code
_entity_poly.pdbx_strand_id
1 'polypeptide(L)' 'ERGCDICGIEIVDGATAVHEHPFKRSTAFILGNE' A
#
# COMPACT_ATOMS: atom_id res chain seq x y z
N GLU A 1 21.33 -0.70 -1.06
CA GLU A 1 20.29 -1.69 -0.68
C GLU A 1 18.93 -1.12 -1.05
N ARG A 2 18.07 -1.89 -1.72
CA ARG A 2 16.95 -1.34 -2.51
C ARG A 2 15.85 -0.78 -1.60
N GLY A 3 15.73 0.55 -1.53
CA GLY A 3 14.65 1.21 -0.78
C GLY A 3 13.30 0.88 -1.40
N CYS A 4 12.45 0.17 -0.64
CA CYS A 4 11.10 -0.21 -1.04
C CYS A 4 10.13 0.29 0.03
N ASP A 5 9.05 0.95 -0.38
CA ASP A 5 7.95 1.26 0.54
C ASP A 5 7.10 0.02 0.79
N ILE A 6 6.48 -0.06 1.96
CA ILE A 6 5.54 -1.14 2.30
C ILE A 6 4.17 -0.51 2.44
N CYS A 7 3.20 -1.03 1.69
CA CYS A 7 1.82 -0.59 1.71
C CYS A 7 0.93 -1.76 2.10
N GLY A 8 0.27 -1.65 3.26
CA GLY A 8 -0.78 -2.58 3.66
C GLY A 8 -2.06 -2.26 2.90
N ILE A 9 -2.68 -3.30 2.34
CA ILE A 9 -3.95 -3.21 1.65
C ILE A 9 -4.97 -3.96 2.51
N GLU A 10 -5.93 -3.20 3.05
CA GLU A 10 -6.94 -3.72 3.96
C GLU A 10 -8.24 -2.92 3.80
N ILE A 11 -9.37 -3.56 4.09
CA ILE A 11 -10.69 -2.93 4.09
C ILE A 11 -10.93 -2.30 5.48
N VAL A 12 -10.66 -1.01 5.61
CA VAL A 12 -10.88 -0.24 6.86
C VAL A 12 -11.53 1.12 6.58
N ASP A 13 -12.23 1.65 7.57
CA ASP A 13 -12.80 3.00 7.48
C ASP A 13 -11.70 4.06 7.35
N GLY A 14 -11.91 5.03 6.46
CA GLY A 14 -10.92 6.08 6.15
C GLY A 14 -9.73 5.63 5.27
N ALA A 15 -9.73 4.40 4.74
CA ALA A 15 -8.71 3.99 3.77
C ALA A 15 -8.76 4.84 2.49
N THR A 16 -7.60 5.20 1.95
CA THR A 16 -7.48 5.86 0.63
C THR A 16 -7.53 4.82 -0.48
N ALA A 17 -8.23 5.12 -1.58
CA ALA A 17 -8.24 4.24 -2.73
C ALA A 17 -6.83 4.07 -3.31
N VAL A 18 -6.45 2.84 -3.64
CA VAL A 18 -5.08 2.49 -4.07
C VAL A 18 -4.60 3.35 -5.25
N HIS A 19 -5.48 3.65 -6.21
CA HIS A 19 -5.14 4.43 -7.40
C HIS A 19 -4.98 5.94 -7.12
N GLU A 20 -5.41 6.42 -5.94
CA GLU A 20 -5.22 7.79 -5.49
C GLU A 20 -3.98 7.94 -4.59
N HIS A 21 -3.38 6.82 -4.17
CA HIS A 21 -2.20 6.84 -3.32
C HIS A 21 -0.96 7.30 -4.12
N PRO A 22 -0.21 8.32 -3.63
CA PRO A 22 0.92 8.88 -4.37
C PRO A 22 2.18 8.01 -4.21
N PHE A 23 2.28 6.92 -4.96
CA PHE A 23 3.47 6.06 -4.97
C PHE A 23 4.70 6.81 -5.49
N LYS A 24 5.74 6.94 -4.66
CA LYS A 24 6.97 7.70 -4.99
C LYS A 24 8.18 6.83 -5.32
N ARG A 25 8.10 5.53 -5.04
CA ARG A 25 9.15 4.53 -5.31
C ARG A 25 8.56 3.12 -5.38
N SER A 26 9.39 2.14 -5.70
CA SER A 26 9.01 0.72 -5.63
C SER A 26 8.34 0.42 -4.30
N THR A 27 7.17 -0.19 -4.37
CA THR A 27 6.31 -0.45 -3.22
C THR A 27 5.95 -1.93 -3.20
N ALA A 28 6.11 -2.57 -2.05
CA ALA A 28 5.65 -3.92 -1.77
C ALA A 28 4.26 -3.84 -1.12
N PHE A 29 3.30 -4.54 -1.72
CA PHE A 29 1.95 -4.64 -1.19
C PHE A 29 1.85 -5.84 -0.26
N ILE A 30 1.33 -5.61 0.95
CA ILE A 30 0.95 -6.66 1.88
C ILE A 30 -0.57 -6.73 1.88
N LEU A 31 -1.10 -7.87 1.48
CA LEU A 31 -2.53 -8.13 1.42
C LEU A 31 -2.90 -8.95 2.66
N GLY A 32 -3.93 -8.50 3.38
CA GLY A 32 -4.62 -9.35 4.34
C GLY A 32 -5.31 -10.52 3.62
N ASN A 33 -5.49 -11.64 4.32
CA ASN A 33 -6.49 -12.62 3.93
C ASN A 33 -7.67 -12.37 4.87
N GLU A 34 -8.81 -11.95 4.32
CA GLU A 34 -10.02 -11.67 5.10
C GLU A 34 -10.47 -12.83 5.98
#